data_AF-A0A442G621-F1
#
_entry.id   AF-A0A442G621-F1
#
_cell.length_a   1.000
_cell.length_b   1.000
_cell.length_c   1.000
_cell.angle_alpha   90.00
_cell.angle_beta   90.00
_cell.angle_gamma   90.00
#
_symmetry.space_group_name_H-M   'P 1'
#
loop_
_entity.id
_entity.type
_entity.pdbx_description
1 polymer ?
#
loop_
_entity_poly.entity_id
_entity_poly.type
_entity_poly.pdbx_seq_one_letter_code
_entity_poly.pdbx_strand_id
1 'polypeptide(L)'
;MPFSVICASRKEPKRHRHFYYWIHIGAILAFLIYIPGSKHRHMFLAVPNIYFRNLEPAGTAPAVPSERETPGVASLAQFDWKQQLDLLSCTECGRCQAVCPAYASGLPLSPKMLITDMRDALANDASAPLVGGVIAEETLWACTTCRACMEACPVEIEHLPKIIDMRRHLVDEGQVSPMLQEALTNLTRLGNSMGKPSKMRARWTKELGFPVKDARSEPVDVLWFVGDYASYDPRVQDLTRKVAELITAAGVDFGILFDAERNSGNDVRRAGEEGLFETLAQSNIDAIRACSFNRIVTTDPHSLNALKNDCRHFGGAFEGASLHGAACRTGRGGQACYRPDRRHHSDLSQSLLSRPLQWRIRRAARPHQGSRLYTARHAALPGEFLLLRRRRRPHLAER
;
A
#
# COMPACT_ATOMS: atom_id res chain seq x y z
N MET A 1 68.84 -38.76 35.58
CA MET A 1 67.61 -39.44 36.05
C MET A 1 66.40 -38.77 35.40
N PRO A 2 65.42 -39.54 34.93
CA PRO A 2 64.56 -39.16 33.80
C PRO A 2 63.37 -38.28 34.22
N PHE A 3 62.96 -37.39 33.31
CA PHE A 3 61.69 -36.68 33.35
C PHE A 3 60.53 -37.66 33.14
N SER A 4 59.89 -38.09 34.22
CA SER A 4 58.62 -38.82 34.15
C SER A 4 57.50 -37.83 33.86
N VAL A 5 57.08 -37.78 32.59
CA VAL A 5 55.81 -37.20 32.16
C VAL A 5 54.69 -37.98 32.84
N ILE A 6 54.11 -37.42 33.90
CA ILE A 6 52.88 -37.93 34.50
C ILE A 6 51.74 -37.54 33.56
N CYS A 7 51.53 -38.36 32.52
CA CYS A 7 50.29 -38.34 31.74
C CYS A 7 49.22 -39.08 32.55
N ALA A 8 48.74 -38.44 33.62
CA ALA A 8 47.58 -38.93 34.36
C ALA A 8 46.33 -38.73 33.50
N SER A 9 46.05 -39.73 32.65
CA SER A 9 44.75 -39.92 32.04
C SER A 9 43.73 -40.11 33.17
N ARG A 10 43.11 -39.01 33.62
CA ARG A 10 41.92 -39.05 34.46
C ARG A 10 40.87 -39.81 33.67
N LYS A 11 40.67 -41.09 34.02
CA LYS A 11 39.48 -41.86 33.64
C LYS A 11 38.28 -41.19 34.32
N GLU A 12 37.78 -40.12 33.71
CA GLU A 12 36.44 -39.58 33.96
C GLU A 12 35.46 -40.76 34.00
N PRO A 13 34.62 -40.91 35.05
CA PRO A 13 33.73 -42.05 35.15
C PRO A 13 32.77 -42.02 33.94
N LYS A 14 32.88 -43.03 33.06
CA LYS A 14 32.12 -43.13 31.80
C LYS A 14 30.61 -42.86 32.00
N ARG A 15 30.08 -43.17 33.18
CA ARG A 15 28.68 -42.98 33.58
C ARG A 15 28.19 -41.53 33.51
N HIS A 16 28.99 -40.53 33.89
CA HIS A 16 28.56 -39.12 33.82
C HIS A 16 28.45 -38.66 32.37
N ARG A 17 29.39 -39.07 31.51
CA ARG A 17 29.36 -38.75 30.08
C ARG A 17 28.13 -39.32 29.37
N HIS A 18 27.74 -40.56 29.67
CA HIS A 18 26.52 -41.16 29.11
C HIS A 18 25.25 -40.46 29.58
N PHE A 19 25.20 -40.04 30.85
CA PHE A 19 24.07 -39.29 31.39
C PHE A 19 23.90 -37.93 30.70
N TYR A 20 24.96 -37.14 30.59
CA TYR A 20 24.91 -35.84 29.90
C TYR A 20 24.62 -35.98 28.41
N TYR A 21 25.13 -37.03 27.74
CA TYR A 21 24.80 -37.32 26.36
C TYR A 21 23.29 -37.53 26.17
N TRP A 22 22.67 -38.40 26.96
CA TRP A 22 21.23 -38.66 26.85
C TRP A 22 20.38 -37.45 27.24
N ILE A 23 20.79 -36.66 28.23
CA ILE A 23 20.14 -35.37 28.53
C ILE A 23 20.21 -34.42 27.34
N HIS A 24 21.38 -34.29 26.72
CA HIS A 24 21.55 -33.41 25.56
C HIS A 24 20.67 -33.85 24.38
N ILE A 25 20.65 -35.16 24.06
CA ILE A 25 19.76 -35.72 23.04
C ILE A 25 18.29 -35.48 23.40
N GLY A 26 17.90 -35.71 24.65
CA GLY A 26 16.53 -35.46 25.13
C GLY A 26 16.14 -33.98 25.02
N ALA A 27 17.04 -33.07 25.35
CA ALA A 27 16.83 -31.63 25.22
C ALA A 27 16.67 -31.20 23.75
N ILE A 28 17.48 -31.76 22.83
CA ILE A 28 17.35 -31.52 21.39
C ILE A 28 15.98 -32.02 20.89
N LEU A 29 15.58 -33.24 21.23
CA LEU A 29 14.30 -33.81 20.80
C LEU A 29 13.12 -33.03 21.37
N ALA A 30 13.17 -32.63 22.64
CA ALA A 30 12.15 -31.79 23.25
C ALA A 30 12.06 -30.41 22.56
N PHE A 31 13.20 -29.79 22.26
CA PHE A 31 13.25 -28.53 21.52
C PHE A 31 12.70 -28.67 20.09
N LEU A 32 13.00 -29.78 19.41
CA LEU A 32 12.49 -30.07 18.07
C LEU A 32 10.95 -30.16 18.05
N ILE A 33 10.35 -30.80 19.07
CA ILE A 33 8.89 -30.89 19.23
C ILE A 33 8.29 -29.52 19.61
N TYR A 34 9.02 -28.70 20.36
CA TYR A 34 8.57 -27.36 20.77
C TYR A 34 8.58 -26.32 19.63
N ILE A 35 9.46 -26.46 18.64
CA ILE A 35 9.60 -25.48 17.55
C ILE A 35 8.28 -25.24 16.79
N PRO A 36 7.57 -26.26 16.27
CA PRO A 36 6.36 -26.05 15.47
C PRO A 36 5.24 -25.31 16.19
N GLY A 37 5.11 -25.45 17.52
CA GLY A 37 4.06 -24.81 18.32
C GLY A 37 4.47 -23.48 18.94
N SER A 38 5.72 -23.06 18.80
CA SER A 38 6.23 -21.84 19.46
C SER A 38 6.56 -20.74 18.46
N LYS A 39 6.88 -19.56 19.01
CA LYS A 39 7.40 -18.45 18.22
C LYS A 39 8.63 -18.81 17.38
N HIS A 40 9.38 -19.88 17.69
CA HIS A 40 10.61 -20.24 16.96
C HIS A 40 10.36 -20.75 15.53
N ARG A 41 9.12 -21.14 15.20
CA ARG A 41 8.74 -21.54 13.83
C ARG A 41 9.13 -20.50 12.77
N HIS A 42 9.09 -19.21 13.11
CA HIS A 42 9.48 -18.15 12.17
C HIS A 42 10.94 -18.28 11.70
N MET A 43 11.84 -18.91 12.47
CA MET A 43 13.24 -19.09 12.04
C MET A 43 13.34 -19.89 10.74
N PHE A 44 12.42 -20.81 10.51
CA PHE A 44 12.38 -21.64 9.31
C PHE A 44 11.50 -21.03 8.21
N LEU A 45 10.39 -20.39 8.58
CA LEU A 45 9.40 -19.92 7.60
C LEU A 45 9.62 -18.47 7.14
N ALA A 46 10.35 -17.65 7.90
CA ALA A 46 10.60 -16.25 7.53
C ALA A 46 11.32 -16.10 6.19
N VAL A 47 12.37 -16.92 5.94
CA VAL A 47 13.12 -16.83 4.68
C VAL A 47 12.26 -17.22 3.47
N PRO A 48 11.54 -18.36 3.47
CA PRO A 48 10.55 -18.65 2.44
C PRO A 48 9.50 -17.54 2.29
N ASN A 49 8.98 -16.98 3.39
CA ASN A 49 7.94 -15.96 3.31
C ASN A 49 8.41 -14.68 2.61
N ILE A 50 9.60 -14.22 2.97
CA ILE A 50 10.25 -13.07 2.33
C ILE A 50 10.54 -13.38 0.85
N TYR A 51 11.02 -14.59 0.55
CA TYR A 51 11.34 -15.00 -0.81
C TYR A 51 10.11 -15.00 -1.72
N PHE A 52 8.97 -15.49 -1.22
CA PHE A 52 7.70 -15.56 -1.94
C PHE A 52 6.81 -14.33 -1.73
N ARG A 53 7.34 -13.21 -1.23
CA ARG A 53 6.56 -11.97 -1.07
C ARG A 53 6.02 -11.49 -2.41
N ASN A 54 4.86 -10.84 -2.37
CA ASN A 54 4.30 -10.21 -3.54
C ASN A 54 5.19 -9.04 -4.03
N LEU A 55 5.54 -9.07 -5.32
CA LEU A 55 6.38 -8.07 -5.98
C LEU A 55 5.57 -6.97 -6.67
N GLU A 56 4.25 -7.03 -6.58
CA GLU A 56 3.38 -6.00 -7.13
C GLU A 56 3.59 -4.65 -6.41
N PRO A 57 3.41 -3.52 -7.13
CA PRO A 57 3.56 -2.20 -6.56
C PRO A 57 2.75 -2.02 -5.27
N ALA A 58 3.36 -1.37 -4.29
CA ALA A 58 2.69 -1.02 -3.04
C ALA A 58 1.38 -0.26 -3.33
N GLY A 59 0.31 -0.69 -2.66
CA GLY A 59 -1.04 -0.11 -2.83
C GLY A 59 -1.95 -0.90 -3.78
N THR A 60 -1.42 -1.85 -4.57
CA THR A 60 -2.22 -2.78 -5.37
C THR A 60 -3.16 -3.60 -4.49
N ALA A 61 -4.47 -3.58 -4.77
CA ALA A 61 -5.41 -4.51 -4.14
C ALA A 61 -5.22 -5.93 -4.70
N PRO A 62 -5.37 -6.99 -3.88
CA PRO A 62 -5.20 -8.37 -4.35
C PRO A 62 -6.20 -8.68 -5.47
N ALA A 63 -5.78 -9.41 -6.49
CA ALA A 63 -6.73 -9.97 -7.46
C ALA A 63 -7.57 -11.07 -6.81
N VAL A 64 -8.80 -11.25 -7.29
CA VAL A 64 -9.59 -12.45 -6.96
C VAL A 64 -9.05 -13.60 -7.83
N PRO A 65 -8.60 -14.73 -7.26
CA PRO A 65 -8.16 -15.88 -8.04
C PRO A 65 -9.32 -16.45 -8.87
N SER A 66 -9.04 -16.80 -10.13
CA SER A 66 -10.05 -17.30 -11.08
C SER A 66 -10.70 -18.63 -10.68
N GLU A 67 -10.07 -19.37 -9.77
CA GLU A 67 -10.54 -20.67 -9.28
C GLU A 67 -11.54 -20.55 -8.12
N ARG A 68 -11.72 -19.36 -7.54
CA ARG A 68 -12.69 -19.16 -6.46
C ARG A 68 -14.08 -18.89 -7.03
N GLU A 69 -15.08 -19.61 -6.51
CA GLU A 69 -16.50 -19.40 -6.85
C GLU A 69 -17.02 -18.07 -6.27
N THR A 70 -16.56 -17.70 -5.07
CA THR A 70 -16.91 -16.44 -4.41
C THR A 70 -15.70 -15.49 -4.35
N PRO A 71 -15.91 -14.17 -4.47
CA PRO A 71 -14.81 -13.21 -4.39
C PRO A 71 -14.10 -13.17 -3.03
N GLY A 72 -14.86 -13.43 -1.95
CA GLY A 72 -14.40 -13.32 -0.57
C GLY A 72 -14.01 -14.63 0.11
N VAL A 73 -13.47 -14.49 1.32
CA VAL A 73 -13.07 -15.61 2.17
C VAL A 73 -13.82 -15.61 3.50
N ALA A 74 -14.54 -16.70 3.75
CA ALA A 74 -15.33 -16.97 4.95
C ALA A 74 -14.63 -17.94 5.93
N SER A 75 -13.66 -18.72 5.45
CA SER A 75 -12.92 -19.70 6.28
C SER A 75 -11.43 -19.75 5.91
N LEU A 76 -10.61 -20.20 6.86
CA LEU A 76 -9.16 -20.31 6.64
C LEU A 76 -8.78 -21.33 5.56
N ALA A 77 -9.64 -22.31 5.28
CA ALA A 77 -9.43 -23.28 4.21
C ALA A 77 -9.44 -22.64 2.81
N GLN A 78 -10.05 -21.46 2.65
CA GLN A 78 -10.09 -20.72 1.38
C GLN A 78 -8.87 -19.81 1.19
N PHE A 79 -7.99 -19.69 2.19
CA PHE A 79 -6.73 -18.99 2.02
C PHE A 79 -5.79 -19.78 1.11
N ASP A 80 -5.12 -19.05 0.21
CA ASP A 80 -4.05 -19.62 -0.59
C ASP A 80 -2.85 -20.01 0.29
N TRP A 81 -1.96 -20.82 -0.27
CA TRP A 81 -0.78 -21.33 0.43
C TRP A 81 0.11 -20.22 0.97
N LYS A 82 0.19 -19.06 0.30
CA LYS A 82 1.02 -17.92 0.71
C LYS A 82 0.36 -17.16 1.85
N GLN A 83 -0.95 -17.00 1.82
CA GLN A 83 -1.73 -16.43 2.92
C GLN A 83 -1.58 -17.29 4.18
N GLN A 84 -1.57 -18.61 4.08
CA GLN A 84 -1.30 -19.49 5.22
C GLN A 84 0.17 -19.43 5.69
N LEU A 85 1.14 -19.41 4.76
CA LEU A 85 2.57 -19.26 5.08
C LEU A 85 2.84 -17.96 5.87
N ASP A 86 2.19 -16.86 5.49
CA ASP A 86 2.26 -15.58 6.20
C ASP A 86 1.87 -15.73 7.68
N LEU A 87 0.76 -16.42 7.97
CA LEU A 87 0.27 -16.63 9.34
C LEU A 87 1.31 -17.39 10.17
N LEU A 88 1.87 -18.46 9.59
CA LEU A 88 2.83 -19.32 10.27
C LEU A 88 4.20 -18.66 10.46
N SER A 89 4.54 -17.65 9.66
CA SER A 89 5.80 -16.90 9.68
C SER A 89 5.85 -15.77 10.71
N CYS A 90 4.74 -15.47 11.38
CA CYS A 90 4.66 -14.37 12.35
C CYS A 90 5.64 -14.54 13.51
N THR A 91 6.41 -13.48 13.79
CA THR A 91 7.40 -13.42 14.88
C THR A 91 6.83 -12.90 16.21
N GLU A 92 5.55 -12.49 16.22
CA GLU A 92 4.86 -11.87 17.37
C GLU A 92 5.52 -10.58 17.90
N CYS A 93 6.40 -9.95 17.14
CA CYS A 93 7.17 -8.77 17.56
C CYS A 93 6.35 -7.50 17.80
N GLY A 94 5.12 -7.41 17.28
CA GLY A 94 4.22 -6.27 17.50
C GLY A 94 4.54 -4.99 16.72
N ARG A 95 5.53 -4.99 15.81
CA ARG A 95 5.85 -3.82 14.97
C ARG A 95 4.66 -3.32 14.15
N CYS A 96 3.89 -4.26 13.59
CA CYS A 96 2.67 -3.95 12.84
C CYS A 96 1.59 -3.26 13.69
N GLN A 97 1.48 -3.62 14.97
CA GLN A 97 0.56 -2.99 15.92
C GLN A 97 1.05 -1.59 16.32
N ALA A 98 2.35 -1.43 16.58
CA ALA A 98 2.94 -0.16 16.99
C ALA A 98 2.77 0.98 15.97
N VAL A 99 2.71 0.64 14.68
CA VAL A 99 2.52 1.61 13.58
C VAL A 99 1.06 1.74 13.11
N CYS A 100 0.13 0.99 13.70
CA CYS A 100 -1.25 0.97 13.26
C CYS A 100 -2.02 2.20 13.78
N PRO A 101 -2.53 3.09 12.90
CA PRO A 101 -3.28 4.27 13.33
C PRO A 101 -4.61 3.90 13.99
N ALA A 102 -5.27 2.82 13.55
CA ALA A 102 -6.52 2.34 14.13
C ALA A 102 -6.31 1.86 15.57
N TYR A 103 -5.27 1.05 15.80
CA TYR A 103 -4.89 0.61 17.15
C TYR A 103 -4.55 1.80 18.06
N ALA A 104 -3.75 2.75 17.56
CA ALA A 104 -3.36 3.94 18.30
C ALA A 104 -4.56 4.83 18.69
N SER A 105 -5.64 4.77 17.89
CA SER A 105 -6.88 5.50 18.13
C SER A 105 -7.89 4.75 19.02
N GLY A 106 -7.52 3.57 19.52
CA GLY A 106 -8.38 2.75 20.38
C GLY A 106 -9.47 1.97 19.62
N LEU A 107 -9.39 1.86 18.30
CA LEU A 107 -10.29 1.01 17.50
C LEU A 107 -9.94 -0.48 17.69
N PRO A 108 -10.87 -1.42 17.43
CA PRO A 108 -10.69 -2.85 17.69
C PRO A 108 -9.77 -3.56 16.68
N LEU A 109 -8.74 -2.89 16.15
CA LEU A 109 -7.78 -3.50 15.24
C LEU A 109 -6.38 -3.51 15.85
N SER A 110 -5.89 -4.71 16.19
CA SER A 110 -4.47 -4.99 16.29
C SER A 110 -4.04 -5.87 15.11
N PRO A 111 -3.19 -5.38 14.19
CA PRO A 111 -2.63 -6.20 13.13
C PRO A 111 -1.82 -7.39 13.64
N LYS A 112 -1.25 -7.31 14.85
CA LYS A 112 -0.57 -8.45 15.47
C LYS A 112 -1.58 -9.53 15.83
N MET A 113 -2.61 -9.16 16.60
CA MET A 113 -3.65 -10.10 17.04
C MET A 113 -4.38 -10.71 15.85
N LEU A 114 -4.76 -9.90 14.87
CA LEU A 114 -5.36 -10.35 13.60
C LEU A 114 -4.58 -11.52 12.98
N ILE A 115 -3.25 -11.44 12.90
CA ILE A 115 -2.42 -12.51 12.31
C ILE A 115 -2.28 -13.71 13.26
N THR A 116 -2.09 -13.48 14.56
CA THR A 116 -1.93 -14.58 15.52
C THR A 116 -3.21 -15.35 15.75
N ASP A 117 -4.36 -14.68 15.75
CA ASP A 117 -5.67 -15.29 15.95
C ASP A 117 -6.03 -16.20 14.77
N MET A 118 -5.82 -15.73 13.54
CA MET A 118 -5.98 -16.55 12.33
C MET A 118 -5.01 -17.74 12.29
N ARG A 119 -3.77 -17.54 12.74
CA ARG A 119 -2.75 -18.60 12.80
C ARG A 119 -3.12 -19.67 13.83
N ASP A 120 -3.58 -19.27 14.99
CA ASP A 120 -3.93 -20.18 16.08
C ASP A 120 -5.23 -20.93 15.72
N ALA A 121 -6.17 -20.28 15.03
CA ALA A 121 -7.32 -20.93 14.43
C ALA A 121 -6.91 -21.95 13.34
N LEU A 122 -5.95 -21.62 12.47
CA LEU A 122 -5.44 -22.54 11.44
C LEU A 122 -4.88 -23.84 12.03
N ALA A 123 -4.26 -23.76 13.22
CA ALA A 123 -3.67 -24.92 13.90
C ALA A 123 -4.71 -25.77 14.66
N ASN A 124 -5.81 -25.17 15.12
CA ASN A 124 -6.79 -25.84 15.98
C ASN A 124 -8.04 -26.30 15.22
N ASP A 125 -8.66 -25.40 14.45
CA ASP A 125 -9.88 -25.66 13.68
C ASP A 125 -9.96 -24.71 12.47
N ALA A 126 -9.48 -25.19 11.33
CA ALA A 126 -9.53 -24.44 10.08
C ALA A 126 -10.96 -24.31 9.50
N SER A 127 -11.95 -25.02 10.06
CA SER A 127 -13.35 -24.97 9.63
C SER A 127 -14.18 -23.92 10.37
N ALA A 128 -13.63 -23.34 11.45
CA ALA A 128 -14.27 -22.26 12.19
C ALA A 128 -14.58 -21.06 11.28
N PRO A 129 -15.74 -20.40 11.44
CA PRO A 129 -16.04 -19.16 10.74
C PRO A 129 -14.95 -18.12 10.99
N LEU A 130 -14.31 -17.67 9.91
CA LEU A 130 -13.21 -16.72 10.01
C LEU A 130 -13.73 -15.34 10.36
N VAL A 131 -14.79 -14.90 9.67
CA VAL A 131 -15.46 -13.62 9.89
C VAL A 131 -16.63 -13.83 10.87
N GLY A 132 -16.76 -12.97 11.87
CA GLY A 132 -17.76 -13.09 12.95
C GLY A 132 -17.44 -14.18 13.98
N GLY A 133 -16.48 -15.07 13.70
CA GLY A 133 -15.93 -16.06 14.62
C GLY A 133 -14.52 -15.68 15.08
N VAL A 134 -13.49 -16.11 14.33
CA VAL A 134 -12.09 -15.86 14.68
C VAL A 134 -11.77 -14.37 14.71
N ILE A 135 -12.27 -13.61 13.73
CA ILE A 135 -12.06 -12.17 13.59
C ILE A 135 -13.42 -11.47 13.62
N ALA A 136 -13.58 -10.53 14.55
CA ALA A 136 -14.77 -9.69 14.64
C ALA A 136 -14.89 -8.75 13.42
N GLU A 137 -16.10 -8.54 12.92
CA GLU A 137 -16.35 -7.72 11.73
C GLU A 137 -15.83 -6.28 11.88
N GLU A 138 -15.99 -5.69 13.07
CA GLU A 138 -15.55 -4.34 13.36
C GLU A 138 -14.02 -4.20 13.27
N THR A 139 -13.28 -5.28 13.53
CA THR A 139 -11.82 -5.35 13.35
C THR A 139 -11.47 -5.16 11.88
N LEU A 140 -12.23 -5.78 10.99
CA LEU A 140 -12.03 -5.67 9.54
C LEU A 140 -12.32 -4.25 9.08
N TRP A 141 -13.42 -3.64 9.51
CA TRP A 141 -13.81 -2.29 9.12
C TRP A 141 -12.95 -1.18 9.75
N ALA A 142 -12.29 -1.43 10.87
CA ALA A 142 -11.33 -0.49 11.46
C ALA A 142 -10.04 -0.31 10.64
N CYS A 143 -9.73 -1.23 9.72
CA CYS A 143 -8.54 -1.12 8.88
C CYS A 143 -8.66 0.01 7.84
N THR A 144 -7.75 0.98 7.87
CA THR A 144 -7.73 2.08 6.88
C THR A 144 -7.01 1.72 5.59
N THR A 145 -6.50 0.50 5.45
CA THR A 145 -5.73 0.02 4.29
C THR A 145 -4.47 0.85 3.95
N CYS A 146 -3.91 1.56 4.93
CA CYS A 146 -2.72 2.43 4.78
C CYS A 146 -1.39 1.68 4.60
N ARG A 147 -1.38 0.35 4.70
CA ARG A 147 -0.20 -0.54 4.51
C ARG A 147 0.95 -0.37 5.53
N ALA A 148 0.87 0.55 6.49
CA ALA A 148 1.93 0.76 7.50
C ALA A 148 2.38 -0.54 8.21
N CYS A 149 1.46 -1.45 8.52
CA CYS A 149 1.76 -2.74 9.13
C CYS A 149 2.64 -3.65 8.29
N MET A 150 2.45 -3.64 6.96
CA MET A 150 3.23 -4.44 6.02
C MET A 150 4.62 -3.86 5.83
N GLU A 151 4.73 -2.53 5.72
CA GLU A 151 6.02 -1.83 5.62
C GLU A 151 6.90 -2.03 6.86
N ALA A 152 6.29 -2.14 8.04
CA ALA A 152 7.01 -2.37 9.29
C ALA A 152 7.34 -3.86 9.57
N CYS A 153 6.84 -4.78 8.75
CA CYS A 153 6.97 -6.22 9.01
C CYS A 153 8.36 -6.74 8.60
N PRO A 154 9.18 -7.27 9.53
CA PRO A 154 10.52 -7.75 9.19
C PRO A 154 10.53 -9.04 8.36
N VAL A 155 9.38 -9.71 8.26
CA VAL A 155 9.20 -10.98 7.55
C VAL A 155 8.16 -10.90 6.43
N GLU A 156 7.81 -9.67 6.00
CA GLU A 156 7.00 -9.40 4.80
C GLU A 156 5.61 -10.07 4.81
N ILE A 157 4.95 -10.11 5.97
CA ILE A 157 3.58 -10.65 6.09
C ILE A 157 2.56 -9.71 5.45
N GLU A 158 1.72 -10.27 4.58
CA GLU A 158 0.74 -9.52 3.82
C GLU A 158 -0.61 -9.47 4.54
N HIS A 159 -0.76 -8.45 5.39
CA HIS A 159 -1.96 -8.30 6.23
C HIS A 159 -3.18 -7.85 5.40
N LEU A 160 -2.98 -6.89 4.49
CA LEU A 160 -4.08 -6.26 3.75
C LEU A 160 -4.84 -7.21 2.83
N PRO A 161 -4.19 -8.10 2.05
CA PRO A 161 -4.92 -9.03 1.19
C PRO A 161 -5.95 -9.87 1.94
N LYS A 162 -5.58 -10.37 3.14
CA LYS A 162 -6.47 -11.16 3.99
C LYS A 162 -7.68 -10.35 4.47
N ILE A 163 -7.45 -9.10 4.88
CA ILE A 163 -8.54 -8.18 5.29
C ILE A 163 -9.48 -7.90 4.11
N ILE A 164 -8.94 -7.62 2.92
CA ILE A 164 -9.75 -7.33 1.74
C ILE A 164 -10.56 -8.57 1.32
N ASP A 165 -9.96 -9.76 1.34
CA ASP A 165 -10.66 -11.02 1.06
C ASP A 165 -11.79 -11.29 2.06
N MET A 166 -11.57 -11.03 3.36
CA MET A 166 -12.63 -11.13 4.36
C MET A 166 -13.72 -10.07 4.19
N ARG A 167 -13.37 -8.83 3.81
CA ARG A 167 -14.35 -7.78 3.49
C ARG A 167 -15.19 -8.10 2.26
N ARG A 168 -14.60 -8.71 1.24
CA ARG A 168 -15.33 -9.20 0.06
C ARG A 168 -16.45 -10.15 0.45
N HIS A 169 -16.20 -11.03 1.43
CA HIS A 169 -17.23 -11.94 1.94
C HIS A 169 -18.36 -11.16 2.64
N LEU A 170 -18.03 -10.18 3.48
CA LEU A 170 -19.05 -9.33 4.12
C LEU A 170 -19.89 -8.54 3.11
N VAL A 171 -19.25 -8.00 2.08
CA VAL A 171 -19.96 -7.28 1.00
C VAL A 171 -20.90 -8.21 0.24
N ASP A 172 -20.43 -9.40 -0.13
CA ASP A 172 -21.21 -10.41 -0.85
C ASP A 172 -22.43 -10.89 -0.04
N GLU A 173 -22.29 -11.02 1.29
CA GLU A 173 -23.40 -11.33 2.20
C GLU A 173 -24.30 -10.13 2.53
N GLY A 174 -23.97 -8.93 2.04
CA GLY A 174 -24.69 -7.70 2.37
C GLY A 174 -24.50 -7.21 3.81
N GLN A 175 -23.51 -7.73 4.52
CA GLN A 175 -23.14 -7.36 5.89
C GLN A 175 -22.22 -6.12 5.90
N VAL A 176 -22.80 -4.99 5.49
CA VAL A 176 -22.10 -3.70 5.47
C VAL A 176 -22.89 -2.64 6.24
N SER A 177 -22.17 -1.63 6.75
CA SER A 177 -22.84 -0.50 7.42
C SER A 177 -23.79 0.23 6.46
N PRO A 178 -24.91 0.80 6.95
CA PRO A 178 -25.85 1.55 6.11
C PRO A 178 -25.19 2.68 5.30
N MET A 179 -24.20 3.36 5.89
CA MET A 179 -23.45 4.42 5.21
C MET A 179 -22.62 3.89 4.04
N LEU A 180 -21.97 2.73 4.20
CA LEU A 180 -21.23 2.10 3.11
C LEU A 180 -22.19 1.61 2.01
N GLN A 181 -23.32 1.02 2.39
CA GLN A 181 -24.36 0.58 1.44
C GLN A 181 -24.88 1.73 0.60
N GLU A 182 -25.14 2.90 1.21
CA GLU A 182 -25.56 4.11 0.50
C GLU A 182 -24.48 4.60 -0.47
N ALA A 183 -23.22 4.63 -0.03
CA ALA A 183 -22.09 5.03 -0.89
C ALA A 183 -21.94 4.10 -2.10
N LEU A 184 -21.99 2.78 -1.91
CA LEU A 184 -21.94 1.79 -3.00
C LEU A 184 -23.13 1.96 -3.95
N THR A 185 -24.34 2.20 -3.42
CA THR A 185 -25.54 2.45 -4.22
C THR A 185 -25.39 3.71 -5.08
N ASN A 186 -24.84 4.79 -4.53
CA ASN A 186 -24.58 6.03 -5.26
C ASN A 186 -23.56 5.81 -6.39
N LEU A 187 -22.50 5.05 -6.12
CA LEU A 187 -21.48 4.70 -7.10
C LEU A 187 -22.05 3.82 -8.24
N THR A 188 -22.89 2.84 -7.92
CA THR A 188 -23.57 2.01 -8.91
C THR A 188 -24.51 2.82 -9.80
N ARG A 189 -25.32 3.70 -9.20
CA ARG A 189 -26.36 4.45 -9.93
C ARG A 189 -25.83 5.65 -10.70
N LEU A 190 -24.90 6.40 -10.10
CA LEU A 190 -24.48 7.72 -10.57
C LEU A 190 -22.98 7.79 -10.90
N GLY A 191 -22.23 6.73 -10.64
CA GLY A 191 -20.79 6.70 -10.92
C GLY A 191 -19.96 7.63 -10.03
N ASN A 192 -20.52 8.12 -8.92
CA ASN A 192 -19.81 8.95 -7.94
C ASN A 192 -20.31 8.72 -6.51
N SER A 193 -19.42 8.90 -5.56
CA SER A 193 -19.66 8.72 -4.11
C SER A 193 -20.60 9.78 -3.51
N MET A 194 -20.78 10.92 -4.17
CA MET A 194 -21.50 12.08 -3.65
C MET A 194 -23.00 12.09 -3.99
N GLY A 195 -23.48 11.07 -4.70
CA GLY A 195 -24.90 10.96 -5.08
C GLY A 195 -25.38 12.07 -6.00
N LYS A 196 -24.50 12.72 -6.77
CA LYS A 196 -24.84 13.85 -7.65
C LYS A 196 -24.98 13.41 -9.11
N PRO A 197 -25.82 14.07 -9.92
CA PRO A 197 -25.90 13.81 -11.36
C PRO A 197 -24.55 14.02 -12.08
N SER A 198 -24.19 13.15 -13.02
CA SER A 198 -22.92 13.21 -13.77
C SER A 198 -22.66 14.55 -14.47
N LYS A 199 -23.73 15.18 -14.99
CA LYS A 199 -23.66 16.51 -15.62
C LYS A 199 -23.16 17.61 -14.69
N MET A 200 -23.20 17.41 -13.37
CA MET A 200 -22.68 18.37 -12.40
C MET A 200 -21.17 18.22 -12.18
N ARG A 201 -20.50 17.16 -12.68
CA ARG A 201 -19.08 16.90 -12.40
C ARG A 201 -18.18 18.08 -12.75
N ALA A 202 -18.39 18.69 -13.91
CA ALA A 202 -17.61 19.84 -14.37
C ALA A 202 -18.24 21.19 -14.00
N ARG A 203 -19.25 21.25 -13.12
CA ARG A 203 -19.94 22.51 -12.80
C ARG A 203 -18.98 23.59 -12.27
N TRP A 204 -17.96 23.18 -11.53
CA TRP A 204 -16.94 24.07 -10.96
C TRP A 204 -16.14 24.85 -12.02
N THR A 205 -16.09 24.37 -13.28
CA THR A 205 -15.36 25.07 -14.35
C THR A 205 -16.06 26.36 -14.79
N LYS A 206 -17.36 26.51 -14.53
CA LYS A 206 -18.15 27.71 -14.89
C LYS A 206 -17.72 28.97 -14.14
N GLU A 207 -17.04 28.80 -13.02
CA GLU A 207 -16.55 29.90 -12.18
C GLU A 207 -15.11 30.30 -12.54
N LEU A 208 -14.50 29.65 -13.53
CA LEU A 208 -13.19 30.02 -14.05
C LEU A 208 -13.29 31.16 -15.07
N GLY A 209 -12.27 32.01 -15.11
CA GLY A 209 -12.15 33.07 -16.12
C GLY A 209 -11.73 32.57 -17.52
N PHE A 210 -11.66 31.27 -17.75
CA PHE A 210 -11.23 30.65 -19.00
C PHE A 210 -11.97 29.32 -19.24
N PRO A 211 -12.16 28.90 -20.50
CA PRO A 211 -12.77 27.62 -20.81
C PRO A 211 -11.81 26.45 -20.52
N VAL A 212 -12.33 25.37 -19.93
CA VAL A 212 -11.61 24.10 -19.78
C VAL A 212 -11.96 23.19 -20.96
N LYS A 213 -10.94 22.62 -21.61
CA LYS A 213 -11.11 21.76 -22.78
C LYS A 213 -11.80 20.43 -22.45
N ASP A 214 -12.65 19.98 -23.36
CA ASP A 214 -13.24 18.63 -23.32
C ASP A 214 -12.32 17.65 -24.06
N ALA A 215 -11.57 16.86 -23.30
CA ALA A 215 -10.58 15.93 -23.86
C ALA A 215 -11.19 14.82 -24.73
N ARG A 216 -12.53 14.67 -24.70
CA ARG A 216 -13.28 13.72 -25.54
C ARG A 216 -13.52 14.26 -26.94
N SER A 217 -13.52 15.57 -27.12
CA SER A 217 -13.82 16.24 -28.40
C SER A 217 -12.58 16.82 -29.07
N GLU A 218 -11.59 17.24 -28.28
CA GLU A 218 -10.36 17.84 -28.79
C GLU A 218 -9.11 17.24 -28.12
N PRO A 219 -7.97 17.18 -28.83
CA PRO A 219 -6.72 16.68 -28.26
C PRO A 219 -6.16 17.65 -27.21
N VAL A 220 -5.54 17.09 -26.18
CA VAL A 220 -4.92 17.85 -25.07
C VAL A 220 -3.53 17.29 -24.76
N ASP A 221 -2.59 18.11 -24.29
CA ASP A 221 -1.30 17.57 -23.85
C ASP A 221 -1.44 16.79 -22.54
N VAL A 222 -2.22 17.34 -21.60
CA VAL A 222 -2.46 16.77 -20.27
C VAL A 222 -3.95 16.49 -20.05
N LEU A 223 -4.31 15.22 -19.86
CA LEU A 223 -5.62 14.81 -19.38
C LEU A 223 -5.63 14.88 -17.84
N TRP A 224 -6.50 15.69 -17.25
CA TRP A 224 -6.68 15.73 -15.81
C TRP A 224 -7.89 14.88 -15.40
N PHE A 225 -7.62 13.76 -14.71
CA PHE A 225 -8.63 12.98 -14.01
C PHE A 225 -8.92 13.66 -12.66
N VAL A 226 -10.10 14.27 -12.54
CA VAL A 226 -10.40 15.23 -11.47
C VAL A 226 -10.74 14.52 -10.17
N GLY A 227 -11.56 13.48 -10.24
CA GLY A 227 -12.05 12.74 -9.09
C GLY A 227 -13.29 13.38 -8.46
N ASP A 228 -13.96 12.62 -7.58
CA ASP A 228 -15.27 13.00 -7.04
C ASP A 228 -15.21 14.22 -6.12
N TYR A 229 -14.32 14.22 -5.12
CA TYR A 229 -14.24 15.32 -4.14
C TYR A 229 -13.90 16.64 -4.81
N ALA A 230 -12.90 16.65 -5.70
CA ALA A 230 -12.51 17.83 -6.44
C ALA A 230 -13.63 18.35 -7.36
N SER A 231 -14.50 17.46 -7.84
CA SER A 231 -15.64 17.80 -8.72
C SER A 231 -16.88 18.27 -7.96
N TYR A 232 -17.19 17.67 -6.81
CA TYR A 232 -18.50 17.80 -6.16
C TYR A 232 -18.49 18.41 -4.75
N ASP A 233 -17.39 18.30 -3.99
CA ASP A 233 -17.34 18.80 -2.61
C ASP A 233 -17.07 20.32 -2.62
N PRO A 234 -18.00 21.16 -2.13
CA PRO A 234 -17.81 22.61 -2.11
C PRO A 234 -16.56 23.07 -1.34
N ARG A 235 -16.13 22.30 -0.34
CA ARG A 235 -14.93 22.60 0.46
C ARG A 235 -13.64 22.45 -0.35
N VAL A 236 -13.68 21.66 -1.41
CA VAL A 236 -12.51 21.32 -2.24
C VAL A 236 -12.55 22.06 -3.58
N GLN A 237 -13.72 22.42 -4.09
CA GLN A 237 -13.87 23.10 -5.40
C GLN A 237 -13.04 24.39 -5.52
N ASP A 238 -12.94 25.20 -4.46
CA ASP A 238 -12.07 26.39 -4.44
C ASP A 238 -10.60 26.04 -4.73
N LEU A 239 -10.13 24.92 -4.17
CA LEU A 239 -8.79 24.41 -4.43
C LEU A 239 -8.67 23.84 -5.85
N THR A 240 -9.67 23.10 -6.32
CA THR A 240 -9.72 22.58 -7.69
C THR A 240 -9.61 23.72 -8.71
N ARG A 241 -10.33 24.84 -8.52
CA ARG A 241 -10.24 26.01 -9.40
C ARG A 241 -8.85 26.66 -9.38
N LYS A 242 -8.24 26.80 -8.20
CA LYS A 242 -6.86 27.30 -8.10
C LYS A 242 -5.85 26.39 -8.80
N VAL A 243 -6.04 25.07 -8.73
CA VAL A 243 -5.19 24.13 -9.49
C VAL A 243 -5.37 24.36 -11.00
N ALA A 244 -6.59 24.53 -11.49
CA ALA A 244 -6.84 24.85 -12.89
C ALA A 244 -6.18 26.17 -13.31
N GLU A 245 -6.32 27.23 -12.51
CA GLU A 245 -5.66 28.53 -12.74
C GLU A 245 -4.14 28.41 -12.80
N LEU A 246 -3.53 27.61 -11.92
CA LEU A 246 -2.09 27.36 -11.92
C LEU A 246 -1.63 26.60 -13.16
N ILE A 247 -2.38 25.58 -13.60
CA ILE A 247 -2.06 24.82 -14.82
C ILE A 247 -2.15 25.75 -16.04
N THR A 248 -3.18 26.59 -16.12
CA THR A 248 -3.34 27.61 -17.18
C THR A 248 -2.21 28.64 -17.14
N ALA A 249 -1.85 29.15 -15.97
CA ALA A 249 -0.75 30.12 -15.80
C ALA A 249 0.62 29.52 -16.17
N ALA A 250 0.80 28.21 -16.00
CA ALA A 250 1.98 27.48 -16.45
C ALA A 250 2.02 27.26 -17.97
N GLY A 251 0.99 27.66 -18.72
CA GLY A 251 0.90 27.47 -20.16
C GLY A 251 0.72 26.00 -20.58
N VAL A 252 0.22 25.15 -19.68
CA VAL A 252 -0.01 23.73 -19.96
C VAL A 252 -1.36 23.55 -20.64
N ASP A 253 -1.36 22.90 -21.80
CA ASP A 253 -2.58 22.52 -22.50
C ASP A 253 -3.25 21.33 -21.83
N PHE A 254 -4.33 21.58 -21.07
CA PHE A 254 -5.03 20.53 -20.32
C PHE A 254 -6.53 20.48 -20.64
N GLY A 255 -7.10 19.29 -20.44
CA GLY A 255 -8.55 19.08 -20.47
C GLY A 255 -9.00 18.00 -19.50
N ILE A 256 -10.31 17.86 -19.35
CA ILE A 256 -10.96 16.90 -18.45
C ILE A 256 -11.96 16.04 -19.22
N LEU A 257 -12.45 14.98 -18.58
CA LEU A 257 -13.42 14.02 -19.15
C LEU A 257 -14.89 14.44 -18.97
N PHE A 258 -15.16 15.54 -18.26
CA PHE A 258 -16.52 16.01 -17.95
C PHE A 258 -17.40 14.87 -17.39
N ASP A 259 -18.61 14.69 -17.91
CA ASP A 259 -19.58 13.70 -17.45
C ASP A 259 -19.26 12.25 -17.83
N ALA A 260 -18.20 12.01 -18.63
CA ALA A 260 -17.71 10.66 -18.89
C ALA A 260 -16.86 10.09 -17.74
N GLU A 261 -16.30 10.94 -16.88
CA GLU A 261 -15.53 10.47 -15.72
C GLU A 261 -16.45 9.85 -14.67
N ARG A 262 -16.09 8.66 -14.22
CA ARG A 262 -16.66 7.99 -13.05
C ARG A 262 -15.63 7.92 -11.93
N ASN A 263 -16.07 7.63 -10.71
CA ASN A 263 -15.18 7.39 -9.58
C ASN A 263 -14.09 6.36 -9.95
N SER A 264 -12.87 6.57 -9.47
CA SER A 264 -11.71 5.71 -9.77
C SER A 264 -11.84 4.28 -9.22
N GLY A 265 -12.78 4.06 -8.29
CA GLY A 265 -13.05 2.77 -7.67
C GLY A 265 -12.02 2.38 -6.62
N ASN A 266 -11.08 3.26 -6.24
CA ASN A 266 -10.06 2.95 -5.24
C ASN A 266 -10.69 2.37 -3.98
N ASP A 267 -11.62 3.11 -3.37
CA ASP A 267 -12.21 2.76 -2.08
C ASP A 267 -13.17 1.57 -2.20
N VAL A 268 -13.88 1.47 -3.34
CA VAL A 268 -14.77 0.35 -3.68
C VAL A 268 -14.01 -0.97 -3.63
N ARG A 269 -12.84 -1.01 -4.27
CA ARG A 269 -12.00 -2.21 -4.29
C ARG A 269 -11.44 -2.59 -2.91
N ARG A 270 -11.13 -1.59 -2.06
CA ARG A 270 -10.63 -1.84 -0.67
C ARG A 270 -11.76 -2.18 0.31
N ALA A 271 -12.99 -1.77 -0.01
CA ALA A 271 -14.20 -2.18 0.69
C ALA A 271 -14.59 -3.63 0.38
N GLY A 272 -14.13 -4.18 -0.74
CA GLY A 272 -14.38 -5.57 -1.13
C GLY A 272 -15.44 -5.74 -2.21
N GLU A 273 -15.90 -4.67 -2.84
CA GLU A 273 -16.88 -4.76 -3.93
C GLU A 273 -16.15 -4.84 -5.30
N GLU A 274 -15.78 -6.04 -5.73
CA GLU A 274 -14.97 -6.20 -6.95
C GLU A 274 -15.79 -5.89 -8.21
N GLY A 275 -17.04 -6.36 -8.32
CA GLY A 275 -17.85 -6.18 -9.54
C GLY A 275 -18.16 -4.71 -9.87
N LEU A 276 -18.44 -3.90 -8.84
CA LEU A 276 -18.60 -2.45 -9.03
C LEU A 276 -17.27 -1.79 -9.42
N PHE A 277 -16.16 -2.22 -8.81
CA PHE A 277 -14.84 -1.72 -9.18
C PHE A 277 -14.55 -1.98 -10.67
N GLU A 278 -14.79 -3.20 -11.16
CA GLU A 278 -14.60 -3.55 -12.57
C GLU A 278 -15.42 -2.66 -13.50
N THR A 279 -16.70 -2.45 -13.18
CA THR A 279 -17.60 -1.60 -13.97
C THR A 279 -17.11 -0.14 -14.03
N LEU A 280 -16.67 0.42 -12.89
CA LEU A 280 -16.14 1.78 -12.79
C LEU A 280 -14.80 1.91 -13.52
N ALA A 281 -13.89 0.96 -13.31
CA ALA A 281 -12.57 0.92 -13.92
C ALA A 281 -12.70 0.82 -15.45
N GLN A 282 -13.54 -0.09 -15.96
CA GLN A 282 -13.74 -0.29 -17.39
C GLN A 282 -14.34 0.97 -18.05
N SER A 283 -15.36 1.57 -17.42
CA SER A 283 -15.96 2.82 -17.91
C SER A 283 -14.92 3.94 -18.05
N ASN A 284 -14.06 4.11 -17.04
CA ASN A 284 -12.99 5.10 -17.06
C ASN A 284 -11.91 4.77 -18.09
N ILE A 285 -11.49 3.50 -18.19
CA ILE A 285 -10.50 3.05 -19.17
C ILE A 285 -10.98 3.35 -20.59
N ASP A 286 -12.25 3.08 -20.89
CA ASP A 286 -12.83 3.32 -22.22
C ASP A 286 -12.94 4.81 -22.52
N ALA A 287 -13.41 5.62 -21.57
CA ALA A 287 -13.43 7.07 -21.70
C ALA A 287 -12.04 7.66 -21.93
N ILE A 288 -11.03 7.21 -21.17
CA ILE A 288 -9.65 7.66 -21.31
C ILE A 288 -9.09 7.19 -22.67
N ARG A 289 -9.33 5.96 -23.10
CA ARG A 289 -8.81 5.41 -24.37
C ARG A 289 -9.36 6.14 -25.59
N ALA A 290 -10.60 6.63 -25.51
CA ALA A 290 -11.21 7.44 -26.56
C ALA A 290 -10.56 8.84 -26.72
N CYS A 291 -9.83 9.30 -25.72
CA CYS A 291 -9.18 10.61 -25.72
C CYS A 291 -7.77 10.59 -26.36
N SER A 292 -7.38 11.71 -26.97
CA SER A 292 -6.04 11.93 -27.51
C SER A 292 -5.22 12.81 -26.57
N PHE A 293 -4.24 12.23 -25.88
CA PHE A 293 -3.39 12.93 -24.91
C PHE A 293 -1.99 12.33 -24.77
N ASN A 294 -1.04 13.13 -24.26
CA ASN A 294 0.33 12.68 -24.00
C ASN A 294 0.54 12.21 -22.56
N ARG A 295 -0.07 12.91 -21.59
CA ARG A 295 0.08 12.65 -20.15
C ARG A 295 -1.27 12.68 -19.45
N ILE A 296 -1.41 11.90 -18.38
CA ILE A 296 -2.58 11.96 -17.48
C ILE A 296 -2.11 12.37 -16.08
N VAL A 297 -2.89 13.21 -15.41
CA VAL A 297 -2.61 13.72 -14.06
C VAL A 297 -3.86 13.59 -13.21
N THR A 298 -3.68 13.47 -11.89
CA THR A 298 -4.77 13.59 -10.92
C THR A 298 -4.24 14.25 -9.66
N THR A 299 -5.11 14.99 -8.98
CA THR A 299 -4.81 15.62 -7.69
C THR A 299 -5.17 14.73 -6.50
N ASP A 300 -5.83 13.59 -6.75
CA ASP A 300 -6.25 12.65 -5.73
C ASP A 300 -5.30 11.45 -5.68
N PRO A 301 -4.60 11.21 -4.55
CA PRO A 301 -3.70 10.07 -4.42
C PRO A 301 -4.42 8.72 -4.52
N HIS A 302 -5.72 8.64 -4.18
CA HIS A 302 -6.51 7.42 -4.31
C HIS A 302 -6.79 7.10 -5.78
N SER A 303 -7.23 8.11 -6.54
CA SER A 303 -7.38 7.98 -7.99
C SER A 303 -6.06 7.68 -8.69
N LEU A 304 -4.94 8.26 -8.24
CA LEU A 304 -3.61 7.93 -8.77
C LEU A 304 -3.30 6.45 -8.56
N ASN A 305 -3.50 5.95 -7.33
CA ASN A 305 -3.24 4.56 -7.01
C ASN A 305 -4.14 3.61 -7.82
N ALA A 306 -5.44 3.88 -7.92
CA ALA A 306 -6.36 3.07 -8.72
C ALA A 306 -5.96 3.03 -10.21
N LEU A 307 -5.73 4.19 -10.83
CA LEU A 307 -5.36 4.28 -12.24
C LEU A 307 -4.00 3.64 -12.54
N LYS A 308 -3.02 3.80 -11.63
CA LYS A 308 -1.65 3.28 -11.80
C LYS A 308 -1.54 1.78 -11.51
N ASN A 309 -2.14 1.33 -10.43
CA ASN A 309 -1.89 0.01 -9.84
C ASN A 309 -3.06 -0.96 -9.99
N ASP A 310 -4.31 -0.52 -9.90
CA ASP A 310 -5.45 -1.44 -9.95
C ASP A 310 -5.95 -1.65 -11.39
N CYS A 311 -6.17 -0.57 -12.12
CA CYS A 311 -6.69 -0.59 -13.49
C CYS A 311 -5.78 -1.34 -14.50
N ARG A 312 -4.51 -1.54 -14.17
CA ARG A 312 -3.57 -2.29 -15.03
C ARG A 312 -4.00 -3.74 -15.27
N HIS A 313 -4.68 -4.36 -14.30
CA HIS A 313 -5.20 -5.73 -14.44
C HIS A 313 -6.33 -5.82 -15.48
N PHE A 314 -6.96 -4.68 -15.80
CA PHE A 314 -8.06 -4.52 -16.77
C PHE A 314 -7.57 -3.90 -18.10
N GLY A 315 -6.26 -3.96 -18.37
CA GLY A 315 -5.66 -3.39 -19.57
C GLY A 315 -5.50 -1.87 -19.56
N GLY A 316 -5.77 -1.21 -18.42
CA GLY A 316 -5.61 0.23 -18.20
C GLY A 316 -4.19 0.62 -17.76
N ALA A 317 -3.14 0.06 -18.36
CA ALA A 317 -1.77 0.39 -17.97
C ALA A 317 -1.42 1.85 -18.35
N PHE A 318 -1.50 2.75 -17.38
CA PHE A 318 -1.02 4.13 -17.47
C PHE A 318 0.22 4.25 -16.58
N GLU A 319 1.42 4.29 -17.16
CA GLU A 319 2.67 4.44 -16.38
C GLU A 319 2.66 5.79 -15.67
N GLY A 320 3.28 5.93 -14.51
CA GLY A 320 3.59 7.25 -13.99
C GLY A 320 4.81 7.30 -13.12
N ALA A 321 5.51 8.41 -13.29
CA ALA A 321 6.89 8.61 -12.92
C ALA A 321 7.11 8.25 -11.45
N SER A 322 7.66 7.06 -11.23
CA SER A 322 8.54 6.83 -10.10
C SER A 322 9.89 7.42 -10.50
N LEU A 323 10.27 8.55 -9.90
CA LEU A 323 11.69 8.86 -9.78
C LEU A 323 12.29 7.76 -8.90
N HIS A 324 12.81 6.71 -9.53
CA HIS A 324 14.04 5.99 -9.22
C HIS A 324 14.21 4.85 -10.23
N GLY A 325 15.24 4.96 -11.08
CA GLY A 325 15.87 3.81 -11.73
C GLY A 325 15.48 3.51 -13.19
N ALA A 326 16.07 4.24 -14.14
CA ALA A 326 16.50 3.80 -15.48
C ALA A 326 16.86 5.06 -16.29
N ALA A 327 17.88 5.16 -17.12
CA ALA A 327 18.95 4.29 -17.57
C ALA A 327 19.82 5.20 -18.45
N CYS A 328 21.15 5.12 -18.38
CA CYS A 328 21.98 5.69 -19.43
C CYS A 328 22.52 4.58 -20.32
N ARG A 329 21.84 4.43 -21.47
CA ARG A 329 22.29 4.08 -22.83
C ARG A 329 23.35 2.99 -23.03
N THR A 330 22.98 2.03 -23.86
CA THR A 330 23.90 1.24 -24.69
C THR A 330 24.58 2.14 -25.73
N GLY A 331 25.90 1.99 -25.88
CA GLY A 331 26.70 2.65 -26.91
C GLY A 331 28.19 2.48 -26.64
N ARG A 332 28.82 1.57 -27.40
CA ARG A 332 30.22 1.10 -27.33
C ARG A 332 31.27 2.20 -27.06
N GLY A 333 32.22 1.90 -26.16
CA GLY A 333 33.55 2.54 -26.13
C GLY A 333 34.12 2.74 -24.73
N GLY A 334 35.05 1.87 -24.32
CA GLY A 334 36.19 2.21 -23.45
C GLY A 334 35.97 2.66 -22.00
N GLN A 335 36.18 1.71 -21.08
CA GLN A 335 36.88 1.84 -19.80
C GLN A 335 36.25 2.61 -18.60
N ALA A 336 36.43 1.95 -17.45
CA ALA A 336 36.34 2.39 -16.05
C ALA A 336 34.94 2.41 -15.38
N CYS A 337 34.46 1.21 -15.02
CA CYS A 337 33.45 1.02 -13.98
C CYS A 337 34.02 1.37 -12.60
N TYR A 338 33.57 2.48 -12.00
CA TYR A 338 33.71 2.70 -10.55
C TYR A 338 32.52 2.07 -9.83
N ARG A 339 32.80 1.05 -9.02
CA ARG A 339 31.84 0.33 -8.16
C ARG A 339 32.11 0.80 -6.73
N PRO A 340 31.17 1.41 -5.98
CA PRO A 340 31.42 1.68 -4.57
C PRO A 340 31.30 0.35 -3.82
N ASP A 341 32.43 -0.08 -3.24
CA ASP A 341 32.52 -1.20 -2.32
C ASP A 341 31.75 -0.87 -1.03
N ARG A 342 30.92 -1.81 -0.57
CA ARG A 342 30.30 -1.77 0.75
C ARG A 342 31.33 -2.27 1.76
N ARG A 343 32.18 -1.40 2.30
CA ARG A 343 32.91 -1.68 3.54
C ARG A 343 33.09 -0.42 4.39
N HIS A 344 32.86 -0.61 5.69
CA HIS A 344 33.23 0.24 6.82
C HIS A 344 32.51 1.59 6.98
N HIS A 345 31.41 1.56 7.76
CA HIS A 345 31.06 2.70 8.61
C HIS A 345 31.67 2.46 10.00
N SER A 346 32.87 2.98 10.20
CA SER A 346 33.42 3.35 11.50
C SER A 346 34.34 4.54 11.28
N ASP A 347 34.05 5.63 11.99
CA ASP A 347 34.87 6.83 12.16
C ASP A 347 35.10 7.72 10.92
N LEU A 348 34.42 8.88 10.91
CA LEU A 348 35.14 10.15 11.07
C LEU A 348 34.15 11.32 11.22
N SER A 349 34.37 12.01 12.32
CA SER A 349 33.80 13.25 12.81
C SER A 349 34.05 14.45 11.89
N GLN A 350 33.14 15.43 11.99
CA GLN A 350 33.42 16.87 11.96
C GLN A 350 34.24 17.42 10.78
N SER A 351 33.57 18.09 9.85
CA SER A 351 33.85 19.49 9.47
C SER A 351 33.03 19.85 8.23
N LEU A 352 32.79 21.15 8.04
CA LEU A 352 32.22 21.77 6.83
C LEU A 352 30.69 21.87 6.73
N LEU A 353 30.05 22.50 7.73
CA LEU A 353 28.87 23.33 7.48
C LEU A 353 28.93 24.61 8.33
N SER A 354 29.66 25.61 7.85
CA SER A 354 29.49 27.01 8.26
C SER A 354 29.53 27.91 7.02
N ARG A 355 28.34 28.36 6.61
CA ARG A 355 28.07 29.64 5.90
C ARG A 355 26.56 29.75 5.58
N PRO A 356 25.78 30.53 6.37
CA PRO A 356 24.39 30.82 6.06
C PRO A 356 24.25 32.09 5.20
N LEU A 357 23.56 31.98 4.07
CA LEU A 357 23.03 33.11 3.30
C LEU A 357 21.74 33.60 3.98
N GLN A 358 21.78 34.84 4.49
CA GLN A 358 20.67 35.49 5.19
C GLN A 358 19.69 36.11 4.18
N TRP A 359 18.39 35.82 4.33
CA TRP A 359 17.31 36.68 3.81
C TRP A 359 16.51 37.25 5.00
N ARG A 360 16.55 38.58 5.13
CA ARG A 360 15.88 39.36 6.19
C ARG A 360 14.38 39.53 5.88
N ILE A 361 13.51 39.05 6.75
CA ILE A 361 12.08 39.46 6.82
C ILE A 361 11.92 40.34 8.07
N ARG A 362 11.51 41.60 7.89
CA ARG A 362 11.13 42.51 8.98
C ARG A 362 9.74 42.13 9.51
N ARG A 363 9.62 41.73 10.77
CA ARG A 363 8.34 41.65 11.50
C ARG A 363 8.09 42.97 12.22
N ALA A 364 6.90 43.54 12.03
CA ALA A 364 6.32 44.52 12.95
C ALA A 364 5.63 43.78 14.10
N ALA A 365 5.78 44.29 15.32
CA ALA A 365 5.27 43.71 16.56
C ALA A 365 4.06 44.49 17.08
N ARG A 366 3.07 43.79 17.68
CA ARG A 366 2.56 44.00 19.06
C ARG A 366 1.40 43.03 19.40
N PRO A 367 1.04 42.84 20.70
CA PRO A 367 0.78 41.52 21.31
C PRO A 367 -0.66 41.30 21.79
N HIS A 368 -1.04 40.06 22.11
CA HIS A 368 -1.90 39.74 23.26
C HIS A 368 -1.79 38.27 23.69
N GLN A 369 -2.05 38.06 24.98
CA GLN A 369 -1.78 36.90 25.84
C GLN A 369 -2.65 35.66 25.59
N GLY A 370 -2.09 34.50 25.94
CA GLY A 370 -2.82 33.45 26.68
C GLY A 370 -3.35 32.27 25.88
N SER A 371 -2.52 31.22 25.74
CA SER A 371 -2.90 29.81 26.03
C SER A 371 -1.80 28.87 25.54
N ARG A 372 -1.44 27.90 26.39
CA ARG A 372 -0.44 26.86 26.11
C ARG A 372 -0.96 25.96 25.00
N LEU A 373 -0.30 25.97 23.84
CA LEU A 373 -0.56 25.03 22.76
C LEU A 373 0.76 24.39 22.31
N TYR A 374 0.70 23.07 22.21
CA TYR A 374 1.72 22.17 21.66
C TYR A 374 2.31 22.74 20.37
N THR A 375 3.63 22.85 20.30
CA THR A 375 4.36 23.21 19.07
C THR A 375 4.30 22.06 18.06
N ALA A 376 3.24 22.03 17.25
CA ALA A 376 3.25 21.30 15.99
C ALA A 376 4.15 22.07 15.00
N ARG A 377 5.32 21.49 14.69
CA ARG A 377 6.16 21.98 13.59
C ARG A 377 5.35 21.83 12.29
N HIS A 378 5.05 22.95 11.64
CA HIS A 378 4.56 22.98 10.27
C HIS A 378 5.58 22.27 9.35
N ALA A 379 5.24 21.06 8.94
CA ALA A 379 5.78 20.47 7.73
C ALA A 379 5.01 21.08 6.55
N ALA A 380 5.65 22.00 5.83
CA ALA A 380 5.19 22.44 4.53
C ALA A 380 5.13 21.22 3.61
N LEU A 381 3.94 20.90 3.10
CA LEU A 381 3.76 19.90 2.05
C LEU A 381 4.26 20.51 0.73
N PRO A 382 5.30 19.97 0.08
CA PRO A 382 5.57 20.30 -1.30
C PRO A 382 4.47 19.63 -2.16
N GLY A 383 3.69 20.44 -2.88
CA GLY A 383 2.74 19.96 -3.87
C GLY A 383 3.50 19.36 -5.06
N GLU A 384 3.75 18.06 -5.03
CA GLU A 384 4.17 17.31 -6.20
C GLU A 384 2.94 17.00 -7.06
N PHE A 385 2.87 17.60 -8.25
CA PHE A 385 1.96 17.14 -9.31
C PHE A 385 2.46 15.78 -9.81
N LEU A 386 1.69 14.72 -9.56
CA LEU A 386 2.07 13.35 -9.88
C LEU A 386 1.67 13.01 -11.32
N LEU A 387 2.66 12.94 -12.21
CA LEU A 387 2.49 12.73 -13.66
C LEU A 387 2.48 11.25 -14.05
N LEU A 388 1.44 10.83 -14.77
CA LEU A 388 1.37 9.55 -15.46
C LEU A 388 1.63 9.75 -16.98
N ARG A 389 2.53 8.95 -17.57
CA ARG A 389 2.86 8.90 -19.00
C ARG A 389 2.17 7.71 -19.68
N ARG A 390 1.56 7.93 -20.85
CA ARG A 390 1.01 6.84 -21.67
C ARG A 390 2.13 6.14 -22.45
N ARG A 391 2.15 4.80 -22.46
CA ARG A 391 3.07 4.01 -23.31
C ARG A 391 2.59 4.09 -24.76
N ARG A 392 3.38 4.67 -25.67
CA ARG A 392 3.15 4.53 -27.12
C ARG A 392 3.47 3.08 -27.51
N ARG A 393 2.51 2.32 -28.06
CA ARG A 393 2.86 1.10 -28.81
C ARG A 393 3.69 1.53 -30.03
N PRO A 394 4.85 0.92 -30.31
CA PRO A 394 5.48 1.13 -31.60
C PRO A 394 4.52 0.63 -32.68
N HIS A 395 4.24 1.48 -33.67
CA HIS A 395 3.63 1.04 -34.92
C HIS A 395 4.53 -0.05 -35.50
N LEU A 396 4.04 -1.29 -35.53
CA LEU A 396 4.50 -2.27 -36.49
C LEU A 396 4.07 -1.73 -37.85
N ALA A 397 5.01 -1.08 -38.53
CA ALA A 397 4.86 -0.77 -39.95
C ALA A 397 4.84 -2.11 -40.69
N GLU A 398 3.74 -2.37 -41.40
CA GLU A 398 3.71 -3.36 -42.48
C GLU A 398 4.81 -3.04 -43.48
N ARG A 399 5.78 -3.96 -43.61
CA ARG A 399 6.52 -4.27 -44.83
C ARG A 399 6.95 -5.72 -44.82
#